data_AF-A0AB38LYM8-F1
#
_entry.id   AF-A0AB38LYM8-F1
#
_cell.length_a   1.000
_cell.length_b   1.000
_cell.length_c   1.000
_cell.angle_alpha   90.00
_cell.angle_beta   90.00
_cell.angle_gamma   90.00
#
_symmetry.space_group_name_H-M   'P 1'
#
loop_
_entity.id
_entity.type
_entity.pdbx_description
1 polymer ?
#
loop_
_entity_poly.entity_id
_entity_poly.type
_entity_poly.pdbx_seq_one_letter_code
_entity_poly.pdbx_strand_id
1 'polypeptide(L)'
;MVGGNPQHDAYGFRNWNDGAFAMYRTMGTLGRFEGFCAALWSASFCVVGPEYISMVSAEAKRPRTYIKTAFKTVYWRFGIFFIAGALFAGIVVSHTDPELVAIVSGTGEGGGTAAASPYVIAMKNMAIVGLPHFVNALLVTSIFSAGNTYTYCATRSLHGMAVEGRAPKLFRKCTKGGVPIFCFLFVMCFPCLAFLQVSSGSNKVLTWLVNLITAGGIINYIVMTTTYIFFWRALKAQGVDRKLLPYCGWFQPWSAYIGLAWMIMIVTCYGYTSFAPWSVDNFFIYYTMVLLAIVTFTFWKVFKKTTLRRPHTTDLVWERPAIDAYEASFLDPPNSFWNEMLGPLRKNKGSDRQGSDSGNYSGME
;
A
#
# COMPACT_ATOMS: atom_id res chain seq x y z
N MET A 1 -2.37 30.16 3.41
CA MET A 1 -1.21 30.62 2.61
C MET A 1 -1.25 32.13 2.42
N VAL A 2 -2.42 32.69 2.08
CA VAL A 2 -2.60 34.13 1.78
C VAL A 2 -3.45 34.89 2.82
N GLY A 3 -3.40 34.53 4.10
CA GLY A 3 -4.10 35.31 5.15
C GLY A 3 -5.58 34.99 5.37
N GLY A 4 -6.11 33.91 4.78
CA GLY A 4 -7.51 33.48 4.96
C GLY A 4 -7.79 32.66 6.23
N ASN A 5 -6.84 32.54 7.15
CA ASN A 5 -7.05 31.86 8.44
C ASN A 5 -7.65 32.79 9.50
N PRO A 6 -8.17 32.26 10.62
CA PRO A 6 -8.71 33.08 11.71
C PRO A 6 -7.72 34.09 12.31
N GLN A 7 -6.41 33.83 12.18
CA GLN A 7 -5.35 34.73 12.65
C GLN A 7 -4.93 35.76 11.60
N HIS A 8 -5.53 35.75 10.40
CA HIS A 8 -5.18 36.61 9.26
C HIS A 8 -3.68 36.64 8.89
N ASP A 9 -2.96 35.55 9.17
CA ASP A 9 -1.53 35.41 8.90
C ASP A 9 -1.29 34.87 7.49
N ALA A 10 -0.41 35.52 6.73
CA ALA A 10 0.03 35.05 5.43
C ALA A 10 1.29 34.20 5.58
N TYR A 11 1.12 32.93 5.96
CA TYR A 11 2.24 32.00 6.21
C TYR A 11 3.08 31.67 4.97
N GLY A 12 2.57 31.88 3.74
CA GLY A 12 3.32 31.66 2.51
C GLY A 12 4.06 30.32 2.47
N PHE A 13 5.38 30.38 2.29
CA PHE A 13 6.32 29.25 2.42
C PHE A 13 7.31 29.46 3.58
N ARG A 14 6.92 30.21 4.63
CA ARG A 14 7.80 30.59 5.75
C ARG A 14 8.53 29.40 6.39
N ASN A 15 7.84 28.27 6.53
CA ASN A 15 8.39 27.05 7.14
C ASN A 15 9.39 26.29 6.25
N TRP A 16 9.47 26.61 4.95
CA TRP A 16 10.36 25.95 3.98
C TRP A 16 11.72 26.64 3.81
N ASN A 17 11.85 27.92 4.18
CA ASN A 17 13.07 28.69 3.94
C ASN A 17 14.28 28.17 4.74
N ASP A 18 14.09 27.78 6.01
CA ASP A 18 15.18 27.30 6.88
C ASP A 18 14.94 25.90 7.48
N GLY A 19 13.83 25.25 7.15
CA GLY A 19 13.35 24.03 7.83
C GLY A 19 13.18 22.77 6.96
N ALA A 20 13.44 22.84 5.65
CA ALA A 20 13.14 21.73 4.74
C ALA A 20 13.94 20.45 5.02
N PHE A 21 15.18 20.59 5.51
CA PHE A 21 16.04 19.48 5.92
C PHE A 21 16.43 19.65 7.38
N ALA A 22 15.54 19.21 8.28
CA ALA A 22 15.80 19.21 9.71
C ALA A 22 16.91 18.23 10.09
N MET A 23 17.72 18.60 11.08
CA MET A 23 18.73 17.72 11.66
C MET A 23 18.04 16.64 12.52
N TYR A 24 18.51 15.39 12.43
CA TYR A 24 17.88 14.28 13.16
C TYR A 24 18.68 13.81 14.38
N ARG A 25 19.94 13.38 14.21
CA ARG A 25 20.74 12.80 15.30
C ARG A 25 22.06 13.51 15.52
N THR A 26 22.80 13.75 14.45
CA THR A 26 24.05 14.49 14.50
C THR A 26 23.84 15.96 14.15
N MET A 27 24.81 16.82 14.47
CA MET A 27 24.79 18.23 14.10
C MET A 27 25.42 18.44 12.72
N GLY A 28 24.98 19.48 12.01
CA GLY A 28 25.54 19.89 10.72
C GLY A 28 25.02 19.05 9.54
N THR A 29 25.84 18.94 8.49
CA THR A 29 25.45 18.32 7.20
C THR A 29 25.08 16.85 7.35
N LEU A 30 25.78 16.11 8.22
CA LEU A 30 25.47 14.70 8.49
C LEU A 30 24.07 14.56 9.11
N GLY A 31 23.73 15.44 10.06
CA GLY A 31 22.41 15.46 10.70
C GLY A 31 21.26 15.69 9.74
N ARG A 32 21.48 16.56 8.74
CA ARG A 32 20.50 16.84 7.67
C ARG A 32 20.32 15.64 6.74
N PHE A 33 21.42 14.93 6.43
CA PHE A 33 21.35 13.69 5.66
C PHE A 33 20.63 12.58 6.43
N GLU A 34 20.90 12.42 7.72
CA GLU A 34 20.19 11.49 8.60
C GLU A 34 18.68 11.82 8.67
N GLY A 35 18.32 13.10 8.68
CA GLY A 35 16.92 13.56 8.62
C GLY A 35 16.26 13.21 7.28
N PHE A 36 16.96 13.39 6.17
CA PHE A 36 16.48 12.93 4.85
C PHE A 36 16.26 11.41 4.84
N CYS A 37 17.20 10.62 5.37
CA CYS A 37 17.05 9.18 5.48
C CYS A 37 15.84 8.81 6.36
N ALA A 38 15.67 9.43 7.53
CA ALA A 38 14.51 9.19 8.39
C ALA A 38 13.18 9.48 7.69
N ALA A 39 13.10 10.58 6.92
CA ALA A 39 11.92 10.90 6.11
C ALA A 39 11.70 9.87 4.98
N LEU A 40 12.76 9.43 4.31
CA LEU A 40 12.70 8.41 3.25
C LEU A 40 12.17 7.07 3.80
N TRP A 41 12.61 6.68 4.99
CA TRP A 41 12.15 5.48 5.68
C TRP A 41 10.66 5.56 6.03
N SER A 42 10.21 6.69 6.58
CA SER A 42 8.80 6.92 6.86
C SER A 42 7.96 6.97 5.58
N ALA A 43 8.46 7.58 4.50
CA ALA A 43 7.78 7.63 3.22
C ALA A 43 7.61 6.25 2.59
N SER A 44 8.59 5.36 2.80
CA SER A 44 8.54 3.97 2.30
C SER A 44 7.39 3.17 2.90
N PHE A 45 7.00 3.46 4.15
CA PHE A 45 5.80 2.88 4.77
C PHE A 45 4.50 3.41 4.16
N CYS A 46 4.45 4.69 3.80
CA CYS A 46 3.23 5.32 3.30
C CYS A 46 2.86 4.82 1.89
N VAL A 47 3.84 4.51 1.05
CA VAL A 47 3.61 4.12 -0.36
C VAL A 47 3.38 2.62 -0.46
N VAL A 48 2.16 2.19 -0.13
CA VAL A 48 1.72 0.78 -0.19
C VAL A 48 0.37 0.66 -0.90
N GLY A 49 0.06 -0.53 -1.43
CA GLY A 49 -1.25 -0.91 -1.91
C GLY A 49 -1.52 -1.00 -3.43
N PRO A 50 -0.65 -0.57 -4.38
CA PRO A 50 -0.94 -0.81 -5.80
C PRO A 50 -0.99 -2.31 -6.11
N GLU A 51 -0.29 -3.15 -5.36
CA GLU A 51 -0.34 -4.61 -5.49
C GLU A 51 -1.73 -5.19 -5.19
N TYR A 52 -2.55 -4.54 -4.36
CA TYR A 52 -3.90 -5.03 -4.03
C TYR A 52 -4.86 -4.95 -5.21
N ILE A 53 -4.62 -4.03 -6.15
CA ILE A 53 -5.37 -3.95 -7.40
C ILE A 53 -5.17 -5.23 -8.22
N SER A 54 -4.01 -5.88 -8.12
CA SER A 54 -3.78 -7.15 -8.82
C SER A 54 -4.61 -8.30 -8.24
N MET A 55 -4.90 -8.31 -6.94
CA MET A 55 -5.72 -9.35 -6.32
C MET A 55 -7.19 -9.30 -6.76
N VAL A 56 -7.72 -8.10 -6.98
CA VAL A 56 -9.10 -7.94 -7.50
C VAL A 56 -9.19 -8.18 -9.00
N SER A 57 -8.08 -8.37 -9.70
CA SER A 57 -8.11 -8.64 -11.15
C SER A 57 -8.83 -9.93 -11.50
N ALA A 58 -8.78 -10.95 -10.63
CA ALA A 58 -9.49 -12.20 -10.80
C ALA A 58 -11.02 -12.06 -10.66
N GLU A 59 -11.50 -10.97 -10.06
CA GLU A 59 -12.93 -10.71 -9.83
C GLU A 59 -13.49 -9.62 -10.74
N ALA A 60 -12.63 -8.91 -11.46
CA ALA A 60 -13.04 -7.83 -12.34
C ALA A 60 -13.74 -8.40 -13.57
N LYS A 61 -14.90 -7.83 -13.94
CA LYS A 61 -15.64 -8.23 -15.15
C LYS A 61 -14.80 -8.13 -16.43
N ARG A 62 -13.99 -7.07 -16.55
CA ARG A 62 -13.08 -6.83 -17.69
C ARG A 62 -11.69 -6.41 -17.18
N PRO A 63 -10.84 -7.37 -16.77
CA PRO A 63 -9.60 -7.06 -16.08
C PRO A 63 -8.65 -6.22 -16.95
N ARG A 64 -8.54 -6.51 -18.25
CA ARG A 64 -7.60 -5.81 -19.15
C ARG A 64 -7.89 -4.32 -19.32
N THR A 65 -9.14 -3.91 -19.17
CA THR A 65 -9.57 -2.52 -19.28
C THR A 65 -9.58 -1.83 -17.93
N TYR A 66 -10.27 -2.41 -16.95
CA TYR A 66 -10.49 -1.77 -15.66
C TYR A 66 -9.23 -1.75 -14.79
N ILE A 67 -8.48 -2.86 -14.73
CA ILE A 67 -7.26 -2.94 -13.93
C ILE A 67 -6.17 -2.03 -14.51
N LYS A 68 -6.02 -2.01 -15.85
CA LYS A 68 -5.12 -1.07 -16.54
C LYS A 68 -5.44 0.38 -16.21
N THR A 69 -6.72 0.75 -16.24
CA THR A 69 -7.16 2.12 -15.94
C THR A 69 -6.90 2.44 -14.47
N ALA A 70 -7.22 1.52 -13.55
CA ALA A 70 -6.97 1.67 -12.12
C ALA A 70 -5.47 1.86 -11.82
N PHE A 71 -4.58 1.07 -12.42
CA PHE A 71 -3.13 1.26 -12.24
C PHE A 71 -2.64 2.63 -12.75
N LYS A 72 -3.16 3.10 -13.89
CA LYS A 72 -2.79 4.42 -14.41
C LYS A 72 -3.20 5.56 -13.48
N THR A 73 -4.38 5.48 -12.87
CA THR A 73 -4.84 6.52 -11.94
C THR A 73 -4.02 6.54 -10.66
N VAL A 74 -3.54 5.39 -10.17
CA VAL A 74 -2.70 5.32 -8.96
C VAL A 74 -1.42 6.15 -9.07
N TYR A 75 -0.73 6.16 -10.22
CA TYR A 75 0.48 6.98 -10.38
C TYR A 75 0.23 8.47 -10.14
N TRP A 76 -0.86 9.00 -10.72
CA TRP A 76 -1.23 10.40 -10.51
C TRP A 76 -1.72 10.66 -9.09
N ARG A 77 -2.42 9.70 -8.48
CA ARG A 77 -2.86 9.78 -7.08
C ARG A 77 -1.67 9.83 -6.12
N PHE A 78 -0.61 9.05 -6.34
CA PHE A 78 0.62 9.17 -5.56
C PHE A 78 1.28 10.53 -5.79
N GLY A 79 1.38 10.98 -7.04
CA GLY A 79 1.92 12.30 -7.36
C GLY A 79 1.19 13.44 -6.62
N ILE A 80 -0.13 13.54 -6.78
CA ILE A 80 -0.90 14.60 -6.11
C ILE A 80 -0.95 14.38 -4.60
N PHE A 81 -1.54 13.29 -4.13
CA PHE A 81 -1.95 13.22 -2.72
C PHE A 81 -0.77 13.12 -1.77
N PHE A 82 0.32 12.47 -2.17
CA PHE A 82 1.48 12.28 -1.30
C PHE A 82 2.41 13.49 -1.36
N ILE A 83 2.75 13.96 -2.57
CA ILE A 83 3.65 15.10 -2.72
C ILE A 83 2.95 16.40 -2.31
N ALA A 84 1.75 16.66 -2.81
CA ALA A 84 1.01 17.87 -2.41
C ALA A 84 0.57 17.79 -0.94
N GLY A 85 0.22 16.61 -0.43
CA GLY A 85 -0.07 16.41 0.99
C GLY A 85 1.11 16.78 1.87
N ALA A 86 2.29 16.19 1.61
CA ALA A 86 3.51 16.53 2.33
C ALA A 86 3.89 18.02 2.21
N LEU A 87 3.72 18.61 1.01
CA LEU A 87 3.94 20.04 0.78
C LEU A 87 3.02 20.90 1.66
N PHE A 88 1.71 20.63 1.65
CA PHE A 88 0.74 21.38 2.44
C PHE A 88 0.96 21.20 3.94
N ALA A 89 1.30 19.98 4.40
CA ALA A 89 1.63 19.74 5.79
C ALA A 89 2.85 20.57 6.22
N GLY A 90 3.92 20.59 5.42
CA GLY A 90 5.13 21.38 5.70
C GLY A 90 4.92 22.89 5.60
N ILE A 91 3.95 23.36 4.81
CA ILE A 91 3.60 24.80 4.76
C ILE A 91 2.84 25.22 6.03
N VAL A 92 1.96 24.37 6.56
CA VAL A 92 1.06 24.76 7.65
C VAL A 92 1.68 24.53 9.02
N VAL A 93 2.54 23.53 9.20
CA VAL A 93 3.21 23.22 10.47
C VAL A 93 4.72 23.41 10.35
N SER A 94 5.33 24.09 11.33
CA SER A 94 6.79 24.21 11.41
C SER A 94 7.39 22.91 11.95
N HIS A 95 8.56 22.52 11.45
CA HIS A 95 9.31 21.39 12.00
C HIS A 95 9.73 21.58 13.47
N THR A 96 9.74 22.81 13.97
CA THR A 96 10.04 23.18 15.37
C THR A 96 8.81 23.31 16.27
N ASP A 97 7.62 22.99 15.76
CA ASP A 97 6.39 23.07 16.54
C ASP A 97 6.49 22.21 17.82
N PRO A 98 6.23 22.76 19.02
CA PRO A 98 6.42 22.04 20.28
C PRO A 98 5.56 20.77 20.40
N GLU A 99 4.31 20.79 19.89
CA GLU A 99 3.42 19.62 19.92
C GLU A 99 3.96 18.55 18.97
N LEU A 100 4.36 18.94 17.75
CA LEU A 100 4.95 18.01 16.78
C LEU A 100 6.26 17.39 17.31
N VAL A 101 7.16 18.20 17.84
CA VAL A 101 8.46 17.74 18.37
C VAL A 101 8.24 16.79 19.55
N ALA A 102 7.36 17.14 20.50
CA ALA A 102 7.06 16.29 21.64
C ALA A 102 6.48 14.93 21.24
N ILE A 103 5.65 14.89 20.20
CA ILE A 103 5.06 13.66 19.68
C ILE A 103 6.11 12.79 18.99
N VAL A 104 6.97 13.39 18.14
CA VAL A 104 8.02 12.67 17.41
C VAL A 104 9.13 12.19 18.34
N SER A 105 9.48 12.95 19.38
CA SER A 105 10.47 12.56 20.40
C SER A 105 9.91 11.53 21.40
N GLY A 106 8.60 11.26 21.38
CA GLY A 106 7.93 10.35 22.30
C GLY A 106 7.78 10.89 23.72
N THR A 107 7.95 12.19 23.93
CA THR A 107 7.77 12.87 25.23
C THR A 107 6.37 13.44 25.42
N GLY A 108 5.58 13.54 24.35
CA GLY A 108 4.20 14.05 24.35
C GLY A 108 3.14 12.93 24.36
N GLU A 109 1.98 13.25 24.93
CA GLU A 109 0.80 12.39 24.86
C GLU A 109 0.18 12.40 23.45
N GLY A 110 -0.46 11.31 23.05
CA GLY A 110 -1.13 11.20 21.75
C GLY A 110 -0.27 10.71 20.59
N GLY A 111 0.99 10.32 20.85
CA GLY A 111 1.80 9.56 19.89
C GLY A 111 1.04 8.33 19.37
N GLY A 112 1.05 8.14 18.04
CA GLY A 112 0.34 7.05 17.40
C GLY A 112 -1.18 7.22 17.23
N THR A 113 -1.76 8.34 17.65
CA THR A 113 -3.19 8.64 17.47
C THR A 113 -3.44 9.64 16.34
N ALA A 114 -4.70 9.81 15.91
CA ALA A 114 -5.07 10.83 14.93
C ALA A 114 -4.70 12.27 15.39
N ALA A 115 -4.55 12.49 16.70
CA ALA A 115 -4.14 13.79 17.25
C ALA A 115 -2.70 14.18 16.87
N ALA A 116 -1.85 13.20 16.55
CA ALA A 116 -0.49 13.42 16.07
C ALA A 116 -0.39 13.88 14.60
N SER A 117 -1.53 13.94 13.89
CA SER A 117 -1.56 14.40 12.50
C SER A 117 -1.12 15.87 12.41
N PRO A 118 -0.15 16.22 11.54
CA PRO A 118 0.25 17.61 11.33
C PRO A 118 -0.94 18.50 10.93
N TYR A 119 -1.93 17.98 10.21
CA TYR A 119 -3.13 18.75 9.89
C TYR A 119 -3.97 19.07 11.13
N VAL A 120 -4.04 18.15 12.10
CA VAL A 120 -4.77 18.34 13.37
C VAL A 120 -4.05 19.35 14.24
N ILE A 121 -2.72 19.22 14.39
CA ILE A 121 -1.87 20.17 15.12
C ILE A 121 -2.01 21.57 14.51
N ALA A 122 -1.92 21.69 13.18
CA ALA A 122 -2.15 22.94 12.47
C ALA A 122 -3.50 23.61 12.79
N MET A 123 -4.59 22.83 12.77
CA MET A 123 -5.93 23.36 13.05
C MET A 123 -6.08 23.82 14.51
N LYS A 124 -5.43 23.13 15.45
CA LYS A 124 -5.34 23.56 16.85
C LYS A 124 -4.55 24.88 16.98
N ASN A 125 -3.38 24.97 16.35
CA ASN A 125 -2.54 26.18 16.38
C ASN A 125 -3.25 27.41 15.81
N MET A 126 -4.13 27.22 14.82
CA MET A 126 -4.97 28.28 14.25
C MET A 126 -6.25 28.57 15.05
N ALA A 127 -6.44 27.93 16.20
CA ALA A 127 -7.62 28.05 17.07
C ALA A 127 -8.96 27.76 16.34
N ILE A 128 -8.96 26.84 15.37
CA ILE A 128 -10.19 26.45 14.66
C ILE A 128 -10.99 25.46 15.51
N VAL A 129 -12.16 25.87 15.97
CA VAL A 129 -13.06 25.04 16.78
C VAL A 129 -13.83 24.07 15.89
N GLY A 130 -13.97 22.81 16.31
CA GLY A 130 -14.81 21.79 15.65
C GLY A 130 -14.17 21.06 14.46
N LEU A 131 -13.41 21.76 13.61
CA LEU A 131 -12.75 21.16 12.44
C LEU A 131 -11.79 20.01 12.78
N PRO A 132 -10.96 20.08 13.86
CA PRO A 132 -10.13 18.95 14.28
C PRO A 132 -10.93 17.66 14.55
N HIS A 133 -12.12 17.78 15.19
CA HIS A 133 -12.97 16.62 15.50
C HIS A 133 -13.58 16.02 14.23
N PHE A 134 -14.02 16.86 13.30
CA PHE A 134 -14.54 16.41 12.01
C PHE A 134 -13.47 15.66 11.21
N VAL A 135 -12.25 16.21 11.12
CA VAL A 135 -11.14 15.56 10.41
C VAL A 135 -10.74 14.25 11.11
N ASN A 136 -10.70 14.21 12.44
CA ASN A 136 -10.47 12.97 13.17
C ASN A 136 -11.53 11.90 12.87
N ALA A 137 -12.82 12.26 12.79
CA ALA A 137 -13.87 11.32 12.40
C ALA A 137 -13.66 10.78 10.97
N LEU A 138 -13.28 11.64 10.02
CA LEU A 138 -12.92 11.21 8.65
C LEU A 138 -11.69 10.30 8.63
N LEU A 139 -10.66 10.58 9.45
CA LEU A 139 -9.49 9.73 9.57
C LEU A 139 -9.86 8.34 10.11
N VAL A 140 -10.72 8.25 11.11
CA VAL A 140 -11.19 6.96 11.66
C VAL A 140 -11.93 6.14 10.60
N THR A 141 -12.84 6.75 9.85
CA THR A 141 -13.54 6.04 8.76
C THR A 141 -12.59 5.58 7.66
N SER A 142 -11.57 6.38 7.34
CA SER A 142 -10.52 6.02 6.38
C SER A 142 -9.67 4.84 6.86
N ILE A 143 -9.21 4.88 8.12
CA ILE A 143 -8.42 3.81 8.74
C ILE A 143 -9.22 2.50 8.80
N PHE A 144 -10.51 2.57 9.15
CA PHE A 144 -11.40 1.41 9.18
C PHE A 144 -11.55 0.77 7.78
N SER A 145 -11.77 1.60 6.75
CA SER A 145 -11.85 1.15 5.35
C SER A 145 -10.55 0.49 4.87
N ALA A 146 -9.40 1.09 5.20
CA ALA A 146 -8.10 0.52 4.90
C ALA A 146 -7.91 -0.84 5.61
N GLY A 147 -8.22 -0.92 6.90
CA GLY A 147 -8.13 -2.16 7.70
C GLY A 147 -8.98 -3.30 7.13
N ASN A 148 -10.20 -3.00 6.65
CA ASN A 148 -11.04 -3.98 5.97
C ASN A 148 -10.37 -4.52 4.68
N THR A 149 -9.78 -3.63 3.88
CA THR A 149 -9.06 -4.02 2.66
C THR A 149 -7.86 -4.91 2.96
N TYR A 150 -7.04 -4.55 3.96
CA TYR A 150 -5.89 -5.36 4.37
C TYR A 150 -6.30 -6.74 4.89
N THR A 151 -7.37 -6.82 5.67
CA THR A 151 -7.91 -8.08 6.19
C THR A 151 -8.38 -8.99 5.06
N TYR A 152 -9.11 -8.45 4.09
CA TYR A 152 -9.55 -9.16 2.89
C TYR A 152 -8.34 -9.70 2.10
N CYS A 153 -7.36 -8.84 1.84
CA CYS A 153 -6.15 -9.18 1.08
C CYS A 153 -5.32 -10.28 1.75
N ALA A 154 -5.09 -10.18 3.06
CA ALA A 154 -4.34 -11.17 3.83
C ALA A 154 -5.06 -12.53 3.86
N THR A 155 -6.38 -12.51 4.06
CA THR A 155 -7.23 -13.71 4.08
C THR A 155 -7.21 -14.43 2.73
N ARG A 156 -7.32 -13.69 1.61
CA ARG A 156 -7.24 -14.22 0.24
C ARG A 156 -5.86 -14.76 -0.09
N SER A 157 -4.81 -14.06 0.30
CA SER A 157 -3.42 -14.49 0.06
C SER A 157 -3.12 -15.81 0.77
N LEU A 158 -3.52 -15.94 2.04
CA LEU A 158 -3.33 -17.17 2.81
C LEU A 158 -4.14 -18.34 2.23
N HIS A 159 -5.38 -18.09 1.82
CA HIS A 159 -6.21 -19.10 1.16
C HIS A 159 -5.61 -19.55 -0.17
N GLY A 160 -5.14 -18.62 -1.02
CA GLY A 160 -4.47 -18.94 -2.28
C GLY A 160 -3.21 -19.79 -2.08
N MET A 161 -2.37 -19.42 -1.11
CA MET A 161 -1.23 -20.25 -0.70
C MET A 161 -1.66 -21.65 -0.24
N ALA A 162 -2.77 -21.76 0.48
CA ALA A 162 -3.28 -23.06 0.91
C ALA A 162 -3.73 -23.90 -0.29
N VAL A 163 -4.49 -23.32 -1.23
CA VAL A 163 -4.98 -24.00 -2.45
C VAL A 163 -3.82 -24.53 -3.29
N GLU A 164 -2.75 -23.76 -3.46
CA GLU A 164 -1.52 -24.17 -4.15
C GLU A 164 -0.67 -25.21 -3.36
N GLY A 165 -1.05 -25.51 -2.12
CA GLY A 165 -0.31 -26.46 -1.27
C GLY A 165 0.94 -25.88 -0.62
N ARG A 166 1.03 -24.54 -0.58
CA ARG A 166 2.09 -23.79 0.12
C ARG A 166 1.78 -23.54 1.60
N ALA A 167 0.51 -23.55 1.98
CA ALA A 167 0.05 -23.47 3.37
C ALA A 167 -0.73 -24.73 3.81
N PRO A 168 -0.91 -24.98 5.12
CA PRO A 168 -1.67 -26.13 5.63
C PRO A 168 -3.07 -26.26 5.02
N LYS A 169 -3.49 -27.50 4.75
CA LYS A 169 -4.79 -27.80 4.09
C LYS A 169 -5.99 -27.26 4.85
N LEU A 170 -5.89 -27.05 6.17
CA LEU A 170 -6.94 -26.46 7.01
C LEU A 170 -7.43 -25.11 6.45
N PHE A 171 -6.51 -24.31 5.92
CA PHE A 171 -6.78 -22.97 5.38
C PHE A 171 -7.54 -22.99 4.05
N ARG A 172 -7.74 -24.14 3.41
CA ARG A 172 -8.57 -24.25 2.19
C ARG A 172 -10.07 -24.22 2.48
N LYS A 173 -10.49 -24.52 3.71
CA LYS A 173 -11.90 -24.70 4.04
C LYS A 173 -12.64 -23.36 4.06
N CYS A 174 -13.65 -23.26 3.19
CA CYS A 174 -14.55 -22.11 3.10
C CYS A 174 -15.91 -22.39 3.76
N THR A 175 -16.58 -21.33 4.18
CA THR A 175 -17.99 -21.35 4.58
C THR A 175 -18.89 -21.48 3.34
N LYS A 176 -20.20 -21.71 3.55
CA LYS A 176 -21.20 -21.76 2.47
C LYS A 176 -21.22 -20.48 1.62
N GLY A 177 -20.87 -19.33 2.20
CA GLY A 177 -20.76 -18.05 1.50
C GLY A 177 -19.40 -17.79 0.85
N GLY A 178 -18.52 -18.80 0.74
CA GLY A 178 -17.21 -18.66 0.08
C GLY A 178 -16.11 -18.02 0.92
N VAL A 179 -16.37 -17.68 2.19
CA VAL A 179 -15.38 -17.04 3.07
C VAL A 179 -14.47 -18.10 3.72
N PRO A 180 -13.13 -18.03 3.59
CA PRO A 180 -12.20 -18.97 4.22
C PRO A 180 -12.04 -18.67 5.72
N ILE A 181 -12.90 -19.27 6.55
CA ILE A 181 -13.04 -18.92 7.98
C ILE A 181 -11.75 -19.12 8.78
N PHE A 182 -11.00 -20.20 8.55
CA PHE A 182 -9.75 -20.44 9.29
C PHE A 182 -8.66 -19.45 8.91
N CYS A 183 -8.61 -19.01 7.65
CA CYS A 183 -7.72 -17.93 7.24
C CYS A 183 -8.10 -16.63 7.94
N PHE A 184 -9.39 -16.30 7.94
CA PHE A 184 -9.90 -15.10 8.60
C PHE A 184 -9.57 -15.06 10.09
N LEU A 185 -9.85 -16.15 10.83
CA LEU A 185 -9.57 -16.23 12.26
C LEU A 185 -8.07 -16.07 12.55
N PHE A 186 -7.22 -16.74 11.76
CA PHE A 186 -5.77 -16.63 11.91
C PHE A 186 -5.27 -15.20 11.61
N VAL A 187 -5.78 -14.57 10.55
CA VAL A 187 -5.44 -13.19 10.20
C VAL A 187 -5.89 -12.23 11.30
N MET A 188 -7.08 -12.42 11.88
CA MET A 188 -7.61 -11.58 12.96
C MET A 188 -6.79 -11.61 14.25
N CYS A 189 -6.01 -12.67 14.50
CA CYS A 189 -5.09 -12.70 15.63
C CYS A 189 -4.04 -11.58 15.59
N PHE A 190 -3.61 -11.13 14.39
CA PHE A 190 -2.56 -10.10 14.27
C PHE A 190 -3.07 -8.69 14.59
N PRO A 191 -4.22 -8.22 14.07
CA PRO A 191 -4.83 -6.97 14.52
C PRO A 191 -5.11 -6.93 16.02
N CYS A 192 -5.41 -8.07 16.67
CA CYS A 192 -5.57 -8.11 18.13
C CYS A 192 -4.29 -7.70 18.88
N LEU A 193 -3.09 -7.83 18.28
CA LEU A 193 -1.85 -7.31 18.87
C LEU A 193 -1.85 -5.78 18.97
N ALA A 194 -2.67 -5.08 18.20
CA ALA A 194 -2.85 -3.64 18.35
C ALA A 194 -3.43 -3.26 19.71
N PHE A 195 -4.16 -4.15 20.41
CA PHE A 195 -4.65 -3.88 21.78
C PHE A 195 -3.53 -3.72 22.80
N LEU A 196 -2.30 -4.17 22.50
CA LEU A 196 -1.13 -3.89 23.35
C LEU A 196 -0.87 -2.39 23.49
N GLN A 197 -1.36 -1.58 22.53
CA GLN A 197 -1.31 -0.11 22.59
C GLN A 197 -2.20 0.52 23.66
N VAL A 198 -3.12 -0.22 24.26
CA VAL A 198 -3.97 0.30 25.35
C VAL A 198 -3.21 0.38 26.68
N SER A 199 -2.06 -0.31 26.79
CA SER A 199 -1.19 -0.27 27.98
C SER A 199 -0.18 0.89 27.93
N SER A 200 0.38 1.27 29.09
CA SER A 200 1.30 2.41 29.34
C SER A 200 2.70 2.30 28.69
N GLY A 201 2.81 1.66 27.51
CA GLY A 201 4.00 1.60 26.64
C GLY A 201 3.67 1.71 25.15
N SER A 202 2.48 2.22 24.82
CA SER A 202 1.82 2.21 23.51
C SER A 202 2.68 2.59 22.30
N ASN A 203 3.48 3.65 22.41
CA ASN A 203 4.30 4.17 21.30
C ASN A 203 5.36 3.17 20.83
N LYS A 204 6.00 2.44 21.76
CA LYS A 204 7.07 1.50 21.39
C LYS A 204 6.54 0.33 20.56
N VAL A 205 5.43 -0.27 20.99
CA VAL A 205 4.80 -1.40 20.30
C VAL A 205 4.31 -0.98 18.91
N LEU A 206 3.72 0.22 18.80
CA LEU A 206 3.34 0.76 17.49
C LEU A 206 4.55 0.88 16.56
N THR A 207 5.63 1.49 17.04
CA THR A 207 6.87 1.63 16.25
C THR A 207 7.40 0.27 15.79
N TRP A 208 7.36 -0.75 16.65
CA TRP A 208 7.76 -2.10 16.27
C TRP A 208 6.90 -2.67 15.14
N LEU A 209 5.57 -2.59 15.27
CA LEU A 209 4.65 -3.08 14.25
C LEU A 209 4.83 -2.35 12.92
N VAL A 210 4.95 -1.02 12.96
CA VAL A 210 5.21 -0.21 11.76
C VAL A 210 6.52 -0.64 11.10
N ASN A 211 7.60 -0.78 11.87
CA ASN A 211 8.90 -1.16 11.31
C ASN A 211 8.89 -2.56 10.67
N LEU A 212 8.24 -3.53 11.32
CA LEU A 212 8.08 -4.88 10.79
C LEU A 212 7.27 -4.86 9.49
N ILE A 213 6.16 -4.12 9.45
CA ILE A 213 5.32 -4.00 8.25
C ILE A 213 6.09 -3.31 7.13
N THR A 214 6.84 -2.23 7.40
CA THR A 214 7.67 -1.54 6.41
C THR A 214 8.70 -2.46 5.79
N ALA A 215 9.45 -3.20 6.61
CA ALA A 215 10.43 -4.17 6.12
C ALA A 215 9.76 -5.28 5.28
N GLY A 216 8.63 -5.81 5.73
CA GLY A 216 7.84 -6.79 4.98
C GLY A 216 7.33 -6.27 3.63
N GLY A 217 6.85 -5.03 3.59
CA GLY A 217 6.39 -4.36 2.37
C GLY A 217 7.51 -4.17 1.35
N ILE A 218 8.69 -3.74 1.79
CA ILE A 218 9.85 -3.58 0.92
C ILE A 218 10.31 -4.93 0.36
N ILE A 219 10.35 -5.99 1.20
CA ILE A 219 10.68 -7.35 0.76
C ILE A 219 9.67 -7.83 -0.31
N ASN A 220 8.38 -7.56 -0.11
CA ASN A 220 7.35 -7.87 -1.09
C ASN A 220 7.64 -7.19 -2.44
N TYR A 221 8.05 -5.92 -2.44
CA TYR A 221 8.45 -5.20 -3.66
C TYR A 221 9.75 -5.71 -4.29
N ILE A 222 10.73 -6.17 -3.49
CA ILE A 222 11.92 -6.86 -3.99
C ILE A 222 11.51 -8.14 -4.74
N VAL A 223 10.62 -8.95 -4.17
CA VAL A 223 10.13 -10.18 -4.79
C VAL A 223 9.34 -9.89 -6.07
N MET A 224 8.48 -8.87 -6.07
CA MET A 224 7.71 -8.47 -7.26
C MET A 224 8.61 -7.99 -8.40
N THR A 225 9.54 -7.08 -8.13
CA THR A 225 10.47 -6.54 -9.13
C THR A 225 11.37 -7.63 -9.69
N THR A 226 11.88 -8.51 -8.82
CA THR A 226 12.66 -9.69 -9.22
C THR A 226 11.84 -10.60 -10.13
N THR A 227 10.61 -10.95 -9.72
CA THR A 227 9.70 -11.80 -10.53
C THR A 227 9.41 -11.18 -11.89
N TYR A 228 9.21 -9.86 -11.94
CA TYR A 228 9.02 -9.14 -13.20
C TYR A 228 10.27 -9.19 -14.10
N ILE A 229 11.48 -9.09 -13.55
CA ILE A 229 12.73 -9.26 -14.33
C ILE A 229 12.81 -10.67 -14.92
N PHE A 230 12.45 -11.71 -14.17
CA PHE A 230 12.37 -13.08 -14.68
C PHE A 230 11.31 -13.22 -15.79
N PHE A 231 10.14 -12.63 -15.61
CA PHE A 231 9.08 -12.58 -16.62
C PHE A 231 9.54 -11.88 -17.90
N TRP A 232 10.20 -10.73 -17.78
CA TRP A 232 10.75 -10.01 -18.93
C TRP A 232 11.81 -10.83 -19.68
N ARG A 233 12.68 -11.54 -18.96
CA ARG A 233 13.67 -12.45 -19.56
C ARG A 233 13.00 -13.63 -20.29
N ALA A 234 11.89 -14.17 -19.75
CA ALA A 234 11.13 -15.24 -20.38
C ALA A 234 10.48 -14.78 -21.68
N LEU A 235 9.82 -13.62 -21.69
CA LEU A 235 9.24 -13.02 -22.91
C LEU A 235 10.29 -12.84 -24.01
N LYS A 236 11.46 -12.31 -23.65
CA LYS A 236 12.56 -12.11 -24.61
C LYS A 236 13.12 -13.43 -25.14
N ALA A 237 13.27 -14.44 -24.28
CA ALA A 237 13.79 -15.76 -24.69
C ALA A 237 12.82 -16.53 -25.59
N GLN A 238 11.51 -16.30 -25.45
CA GLN A 238 10.46 -16.97 -26.23
C GLN A 238 9.96 -16.14 -27.42
N GLY A 239 10.55 -14.96 -27.67
CA GLY A 239 10.18 -14.11 -28.81
C GLY A 239 8.80 -13.46 -28.73
N VAL A 240 8.18 -13.37 -27.55
CA VAL A 240 6.86 -12.77 -27.37
C VAL A 240 6.97 -11.25 -27.34
N ASP A 241 6.32 -10.56 -28.29
CA ASP A 241 6.28 -9.10 -28.30
C ASP A 241 5.45 -8.56 -27.12
N ARG A 242 6.08 -7.66 -26.35
CA ARG A 242 5.48 -6.99 -25.20
C ARG A 242 4.33 -6.07 -25.58
N LYS A 243 4.29 -5.58 -26.82
CA LYS A 243 3.18 -4.73 -27.31
C LYS A 243 1.85 -5.48 -27.37
N LEU A 244 1.88 -6.81 -27.42
CA LEU A 244 0.69 -7.66 -27.35
C LEU A 244 0.09 -7.71 -25.94
N LEU A 245 0.83 -7.29 -24.91
CA LEU A 245 0.32 -7.28 -23.55
C LEU A 245 -0.67 -6.12 -23.35
N PRO A 246 -1.73 -6.31 -22.53
CA PRO A 246 -2.75 -5.28 -22.30
C PRO A 246 -2.18 -3.96 -21.77
N TYR A 247 -1.08 -4.05 -21.03
CA TYR A 247 -0.34 -2.91 -20.49
C TYR A 247 1.17 -3.13 -20.59
N CYS A 248 1.87 -2.12 -21.07
CA CYS A 248 3.33 -2.04 -21.03
C CYS A 248 3.75 -0.81 -20.24
N GLY A 249 4.53 -1.04 -19.17
CA GLY A 249 5.13 0.05 -18.40
C GLY A 249 6.21 0.78 -19.20
N TRP A 250 6.42 2.05 -18.88
CA TRP A 250 7.47 2.87 -19.47
C TRP A 250 8.85 2.51 -18.90
N PHE A 251 9.90 2.71 -19.70
CA PHE A 251 11.30 2.54 -19.30
C PHE A 251 11.68 1.12 -18.81
N GLN A 252 10.98 0.11 -19.31
CA GLN A 252 11.20 -1.29 -18.93
C GLN A 252 12.27 -1.96 -19.82
N PRO A 253 13.22 -2.74 -19.27
CA PRO A 253 13.27 -3.26 -17.90
C PRO A 253 14.08 -2.41 -16.90
N TRP A 254 14.68 -1.29 -17.33
CA TRP A 254 15.55 -0.47 -16.48
C TRP A 254 14.86 0.04 -15.23
N SER A 255 13.59 0.42 -15.31
CA SER A 255 12.80 0.79 -14.13
C SER A 255 12.68 -0.34 -13.10
N ALA A 256 12.61 -1.61 -13.53
CA ALA A 256 12.60 -2.74 -12.61
C ALA A 256 13.96 -2.96 -11.92
N TYR A 257 15.07 -2.79 -12.64
CA TYR A 257 16.42 -2.89 -12.06
C TYR A 257 16.72 -1.75 -11.09
N ILE A 258 16.37 -0.51 -11.45
CA ILE A 258 16.53 0.65 -10.57
C ILE A 258 15.66 0.49 -9.32
N GLY A 259 14.40 0.09 -9.48
CA GLY A 259 13.51 -0.20 -8.35
C GLY A 259 14.05 -1.30 -7.44
N LEU A 260 14.57 -2.39 -8.00
CA LEU A 260 15.18 -3.47 -7.23
C LEU A 260 16.40 -2.99 -6.43
N ALA A 261 17.34 -2.28 -7.08
CA ALA A 261 18.52 -1.74 -6.42
C ALA A 261 18.16 -0.76 -5.30
N TRP A 262 17.16 0.11 -5.56
CA TRP A 262 16.67 1.08 -4.59
C TRP A 262 16.02 0.40 -3.37
N MET A 263 15.15 -0.59 -3.57
CA MET A 263 14.50 -1.31 -2.48
C MET A 263 15.51 -2.14 -1.65
N ILE A 264 16.53 -2.72 -2.30
CA ILE A 264 17.63 -3.39 -1.60
C ILE A 264 18.41 -2.39 -0.74
N MET A 265 18.76 -1.22 -1.29
CA MET A 265 19.46 -0.17 -0.54
C MET A 265 18.61 0.28 0.67
N ILE A 266 17.31 0.51 0.50
CA ILE A 266 16.43 0.87 1.61
C ILE A 266 16.46 -0.23 2.67
N VAL A 267 16.19 -1.49 2.32
CA VAL A 267 16.07 -2.55 3.33
C VAL A 267 17.38 -2.80 4.09
N THR A 268 18.54 -2.59 3.46
CA THR A 268 19.85 -2.71 4.13
C THR A 268 20.16 -1.50 5.01
N CYS A 269 19.83 -0.29 4.57
CA CYS A 269 20.18 0.95 5.27
C CYS A 269 19.10 1.42 6.25
N TYR A 270 17.89 0.89 6.19
CA TYR A 270 16.74 1.28 7.01
C TYR A 270 17.03 1.18 8.51
N GLY A 271 17.71 0.11 8.93
CA GLY A 271 18.11 -0.12 10.32
C GLY A 271 19.45 0.49 10.72
N TYR A 272 20.00 1.46 9.97
CA TYR A 272 21.35 2.02 10.25
C TYR A 272 21.49 2.56 11.68
N THR A 273 20.39 3.07 12.25
CA THR A 273 20.33 3.59 13.61
C THR A 273 20.64 2.55 14.69
N SER A 274 20.58 1.27 14.35
CA SER A 274 20.91 0.14 15.23
C SER A 274 22.42 -0.04 15.42
N PHE A 275 23.25 0.52 14.55
CA PHE A 275 24.70 0.32 14.56
C PHE A 275 25.47 1.43 15.27
N ALA A 276 24.84 2.58 15.54
CA ALA A 276 25.49 3.74 16.14
C ALA A 276 24.54 4.48 17.10
N PRO A 277 24.56 4.22 18.42
CA PRO A 277 25.27 3.15 19.11
C PRO A 277 24.63 1.77 18.85
N TRP A 278 25.40 0.70 19.03
CA TRP A 278 24.90 -0.67 18.86
C TRP A 278 23.73 -0.96 19.81
N SER A 279 22.59 -1.35 19.26
CA SER A 279 21.42 -1.79 20.04
C SER A 279 20.87 -3.08 19.44
N VAL A 280 20.94 -4.14 20.23
CA VAL A 280 20.41 -5.47 19.87
C VAL A 280 18.91 -5.39 19.63
N ASP A 281 18.19 -4.66 20.49
CA ASP A 281 16.74 -4.47 20.37
C ASP A 281 16.38 -3.82 19.03
N ASN A 282 17.03 -2.69 18.69
CA ASN A 282 16.79 -2.00 17.42
C ASN A 282 17.15 -2.87 16.22
N PHE A 283 18.27 -3.61 16.30
CA PHE A 283 18.68 -4.51 15.23
C PHE A 283 17.58 -5.54 14.91
N PHE A 284 17.04 -6.22 15.93
CA PHE A 284 15.95 -7.16 15.69
C PHE A 284 14.66 -6.45 15.24
N ILE A 285 14.31 -5.29 15.79
CA ILE A 285 13.12 -4.55 15.35
C ILE A 285 13.18 -4.24 13.84
N TYR A 286 14.32 -3.78 13.34
CA TYR A 286 14.47 -3.38 11.93
C TYR A 286 14.74 -4.55 10.97
N TYR A 287 15.46 -5.58 11.42
CA TYR A 287 15.93 -6.67 10.54
C TYR A 287 15.19 -8.01 10.71
N THR A 288 14.27 -8.16 11.68
CA THR A 288 13.54 -9.42 11.89
C THR A 288 12.86 -9.93 10.62
N MET A 289 12.16 -9.07 9.87
CA MET A 289 11.47 -9.52 8.65
C MET A 289 12.44 -9.91 7.53
N VAL A 290 13.63 -9.29 7.48
CA VAL A 290 14.69 -9.66 6.54
C VAL A 290 15.23 -11.05 6.87
N LEU A 291 15.53 -11.30 8.14
CA LEU A 291 15.96 -12.61 8.62
C LEU A 291 14.89 -13.67 8.39
N LEU A 292 13.63 -13.36 8.72
CA LEU A 292 12.48 -14.23 8.47
C LEU A 292 12.35 -14.57 6.98
N ALA A 293 12.51 -13.60 6.09
CA ALA A 293 12.45 -13.84 4.65
C ALA A 293 13.54 -14.80 4.17
N ILE A 294 14.78 -14.64 4.66
CA ILE A 294 15.90 -15.54 4.33
C ILE A 294 15.63 -16.95 4.85
N VAL A 295 15.19 -17.07 6.11
CA VAL A 295 14.89 -18.36 6.75
C VAL A 295 13.75 -19.07 6.03
N THR A 296 12.63 -18.38 5.80
CA THR A 296 11.45 -18.97 5.14
C THR A 296 11.72 -19.35 3.69
N PHE A 297 12.45 -18.51 2.94
CA PHE A 297 12.87 -18.83 1.57
C PHE A 297 13.79 -20.04 1.52
N THR A 298 14.81 -20.09 2.39
CA THR A 298 15.78 -21.18 2.44
C THR A 298 15.12 -22.48 2.89
N PHE A 299 14.29 -22.43 3.93
CA PHE A 299 13.49 -23.57 4.40
C PHE A 299 12.63 -24.14 3.28
N TRP A 300 11.87 -23.29 2.58
CA TRP A 300 11.02 -23.75 1.47
C TRP A 300 11.84 -24.36 0.34
N LYS A 301 12.96 -23.73 -0.03
CA LYS A 301 13.82 -24.19 -1.13
C LYS A 301 14.49 -25.53 -0.82
N VAL A 302 14.96 -25.73 0.42
CA VAL A 302 15.60 -26.98 0.86
C VAL A 302 14.58 -28.09 1.04
N PHE A 303 13.46 -27.83 1.72
CA PHE A 303 12.47 -28.84 2.04
C PHE A 303 11.64 -29.27 0.81
N LYS A 304 11.22 -28.31 -0.03
CA LYS A 304 10.45 -28.59 -1.25
C LYS A 304 11.32 -28.81 -2.48
N LYS A 305 12.64 -28.67 -2.37
CA LYS A 305 13.63 -28.88 -3.46
C LYS A 305 13.20 -28.18 -4.75
N THR A 306 12.73 -26.94 -4.64
CA THR A 306 12.20 -26.19 -5.78
C THR A 306 13.34 -25.76 -6.72
N THR A 307 13.09 -25.85 -8.02
CA THR A 307 14.06 -25.46 -9.05
C THR A 307 13.71 -24.11 -9.65
N LEU A 308 14.72 -23.30 -9.95
CA LEU A 308 14.52 -22.05 -10.67
C LEU A 308 14.19 -22.40 -12.13
N ARG A 309 13.02 -21.96 -12.61
CA ARG A 309 12.59 -22.22 -14.00
C ARG A 309 13.47 -21.44 -14.97
N ARG A 310 13.85 -22.09 -16.08
CA ARG A 310 14.65 -21.46 -17.13
C ARG A 310 13.74 -20.58 -18.00
N PRO A 311 14.22 -19.43 -18.51
CA PRO A 311 13.40 -18.49 -19.28
C PRO A 311 12.66 -19.11 -20.49
N HIS A 312 13.26 -20.10 -21.16
CA HIS A 312 12.66 -20.79 -22.32
C HIS A 312 11.59 -21.82 -21.94
N THR A 313 11.59 -22.31 -20.69
CA THR A 313 10.62 -23.32 -20.20
C THR A 313 9.49 -22.74 -19.38
N THR A 314 9.54 -21.44 -19.09
CA THR A 314 8.52 -20.77 -18.27
C THR A 314 7.21 -20.70 -19.05
N ASP A 315 6.11 -21.15 -18.45
CA ASP A 315 4.80 -21.02 -19.06
C ASP A 315 4.35 -19.54 -19.07
N LEU A 316 4.06 -19.02 -20.27
CA LEU A 316 3.54 -17.68 -20.51
C LEU A 316 2.08 -17.69 -21.03
N VAL A 317 1.50 -18.88 -21.20
CA VAL A 317 0.16 -19.08 -21.78
C VAL A 317 -0.85 -19.41 -20.70
N TRP A 318 -0.58 -20.35 -19.78
CA TRP A 318 -1.44 -20.76 -18.66
C TRP A 318 -2.95 -20.53 -18.89
N GLU A 319 -3.56 -19.55 -18.20
CA GLU A 319 -5.01 -19.25 -18.23
C GLU A 319 -5.41 -18.23 -19.31
N ARG A 320 -4.46 -17.72 -20.09
CA ARG A 320 -4.74 -16.68 -21.09
C ARG A 320 -5.85 -17.08 -22.07
N PRO A 321 -5.90 -18.31 -22.64
CA PRO A 321 -6.95 -18.69 -23.57
C PRO A 321 -8.36 -18.69 -22.95
N ALA A 322 -8.46 -19.11 -21.68
CA ALA A 322 -9.74 -19.11 -20.96
C ALA A 322 -10.23 -17.67 -20.71
N ILE A 323 -9.32 -16.77 -20.34
CA ILE A 323 -9.62 -15.34 -20.17
C ILE A 323 -9.98 -14.70 -21.50
N ASP A 324 -9.28 -15.05 -22.59
CA ASP A 324 -9.58 -14.57 -23.95
C ASP A 324 -11.00 -14.98 -24.38
N ALA A 325 -11.39 -16.23 -24.16
CA ALA A 325 -12.73 -16.72 -24.46
C ALA A 325 -13.81 -16.04 -23.60
N TYR A 326 -13.55 -15.86 -22.30
CA TYR A 326 -14.45 -15.14 -21.40
C TYR A 326 -14.63 -13.67 -21.81
N GLU A 327 -13.54 -12.96 -22.10
CA GLU A 327 -13.64 -11.55 -22.52
C GLU A 327 -14.32 -11.40 -23.89
N ALA A 328 -14.13 -12.37 -24.81
CA ALA A 328 -14.81 -12.39 -26.10
C ALA A 328 -16.32 -12.62 -26.00
N SER A 329 -16.82 -13.16 -24.88
CA SER A 329 -18.27 -13.32 -24.66
C SER A 329 -19.00 -11.99 -24.46
N PHE A 330 -18.28 -10.90 -24.16
CA PHE A 330 -18.89 -9.59 -23.97
C PHE A 330 -19.08 -8.85 -25.31
N LEU A 331 -20.34 -8.68 -25.71
CA LEU A 331 -20.71 -7.92 -26.92
C LEU A 331 -20.82 -6.41 -26.66
N ASP A 332 -21.11 -5.98 -25.43
CA ASP A 332 -21.27 -4.57 -25.09
C ASP A 332 -19.92 -3.85 -24.95
N PRO A 333 -19.82 -2.53 -25.25
CA PRO A 333 -18.62 -1.76 -24.95
C PRO A 333 -18.39 -1.64 -23.43
N PRO A 334 -17.14 -1.40 -22.98
CA PRO A 334 -16.87 -1.22 -21.57
C PRO A 334 -17.48 0.11 -21.10
N ASN A 335 -18.24 0.07 -20.01
CA ASN A 335 -18.79 1.29 -19.44
C ASN A 335 -17.66 2.14 -18.84
N SER A 336 -17.69 3.44 -19.11
CA SER A 336 -16.83 4.41 -18.44
C SER A 336 -17.28 4.61 -17.00
N PHE A 337 -16.34 4.86 -16.09
CA PHE A 337 -16.61 5.16 -14.67
C PHE A 337 -17.69 6.24 -14.50
N TRP A 338 -17.61 7.31 -15.30
CA TRP A 338 -18.60 8.39 -15.27
C TRP A 338 -19.97 7.96 -15.80
N ASN A 339 -20.02 7.03 -16.76
CA ASN A 339 -21.29 6.50 -17.26
C ASN A 339 -21.94 5.54 -16.26
N GLU A 340 -21.16 4.83 -15.44
CA GLU A 340 -21.70 4.00 -14.34
C GLU A 340 -22.16 4.86 -13.15
N MET A 341 -21.39 5.88 -12.74
CA MET A 341 -21.80 6.77 -11.65
C MET A 341 -22.98 7.66 -12.01
N LEU A 342 -23.02 8.18 -13.24
CA LEU A 342 -24.09 9.07 -13.71
C LEU A 342 -25.24 8.30 -14.37
N GLY A 343 -25.08 7.01 -14.66
CA GLY A 343 -26.10 6.16 -15.27
C GLY A 343 -27.41 6.12 -14.48
N PRO A 344 -27.36 5.86 -13.15
CA PRO A 344 -28.53 5.95 -12.28
C PRO A 344 -29.16 7.35 -12.24
N LEU A 345 -28.32 8.41 -12.28
CA LEU A 345 -28.79 9.80 -12.28
C LEU A 345 -29.39 10.23 -13.64
N ARG A 346 -28.95 9.63 -14.76
CA ARG A 346 -29.51 9.87 -16.10
C ARG A 346 -30.79 9.07 -16.35
N LYS A 347 -30.90 7.84 -15.83
CA LYS A 347 -32.15 7.05 -15.89
C LYS A 347 -33.31 7.77 -15.17
N ASN A 348 -33.04 8.43 -14.05
CA ASN A 348 -34.05 9.23 -13.34
C ASN A 348 -34.49 10.53 -14.04
N LYS A 349 -33.92 10.90 -15.20
CA LYS A 349 -34.35 12.07 -15.98
C LYS A 349 -35.15 11.73 -17.24
N GLY A 350 -35.45 10.45 -17.53
CA GLY A 350 -36.06 10.11 -18.82
C GLY A 350 -36.79 8.78 -18.98
N SER A 351 -37.07 8.00 -17.92
CA SER A 351 -37.84 6.75 -18.07
C SER A 351 -39.05 6.68 -17.13
N ASP A 352 -40.05 7.50 -17.43
CA ASP A 352 -41.45 7.27 -17.03
C ASP A 352 -42.36 7.02 -18.25
N ARG A 353 -41.79 6.77 -19.43
CA ARG A 353 -42.55 6.38 -20.63
C ARG A 353 -41.80 5.31 -21.41
N GLN A 354 -42.48 4.19 -21.65
CA GLN A 354 -42.04 2.93 -22.27
C GLN A 354 -41.29 2.03 -21.29
N GLY A 355 -41.81 0.89 -20.85
CA GLY A 355 -42.83 0.02 -21.41
C GLY A 355 -42.38 -1.39 -21.07
N SER A 356 -43.24 -2.13 -20.38
CA SER A 356 -43.08 -3.53 -20.01
C SER A 356 -42.54 -4.39 -21.16
N ASP A 357 -41.48 -5.15 -20.92
CA ASP A 357 -41.41 -6.52 -21.43
C ASP A 357 -40.50 -7.37 -20.53
N SER A 358 -41.17 -8.28 -19.83
CA SER A 358 -40.64 -9.38 -19.05
C SER A 358 -40.12 -10.48 -19.97
N GLY A 359 -38.83 -10.80 -19.89
CA GLY A 359 -38.21 -11.94 -20.55
C GLY A 359 -37.46 -12.82 -19.56
N ASN A 360 -38.10 -13.94 -19.19
CA ASN A 360 -37.56 -15.05 -18.41
C ASN A 360 -36.18 -15.52 -18.90
N TYR A 361 -35.25 -15.75 -17.96
CA TYR A 361 -34.20 -16.76 -18.13
C TYR A 361 -34.05 -17.54 -16.81
N SER A 362 -34.76 -18.66 -16.74
CA SER A 362 -34.45 -19.79 -15.87
C SER A 362 -33.59 -20.78 -16.65
N GLY A 363 -32.56 -21.33 -15.99
CA GLY A 363 -31.92 -22.58 -16.39
C GLY A 363 -30.58 -22.42 -17.09
N MET A 364 -29.51 -22.75 -16.38
CA MET A 364 -28.58 -23.82 -16.76
C MET A 364 -27.71 -24.14 -15.54
N GLU A 365 -27.84 -25.40 -15.11
CA GLU A 365 -27.05 -26.10 -14.09
C GLU A 365 -25.60 -26.32 -14.53
#